data_AF-A0A6P2D6T5-F1
#
_entry.id   AF-A0A6P2D6T5-F1
#
_cell.length_a   1.000
_cell.length_b   1.000
_cell.length_c   1.000
_cell.angle_alpha   90.00
_cell.angle_beta   90.00
_cell.angle_gamma   90.00
#
_symmetry.space_group_name_H-M   'P 1'
#
loop_
_entity.id
_entity.type
_entity.pdbx_description
1 polymer ?
#
loop_
_entity_poly.entity_id
_entity_poly.type
_entity_poly.pdbx_seq_one_letter_code
_entity_poly.pdbx_strand_id
1 'polypeptide(L)'
;MPPAVSGSGGHDGTFRVTRALVYGFDLGPDAALDLLRTEYNPRCRPPWSEEQLCHKVEDADRIPFRKPRGYLRNEPITGRDEVSEGPNEIVLRATPAAGKRGKIVVVAVRDGSELHRDTIDPNSATGRKRFIDAVVRAPSNRGTAIVPEEPVRANLEHQLRELGRVPPSSDAPGGAPSDEDRRATELAKMPGDVRAEAEAEALLNDPNLLDRVSEAIGALGVVGEGRNRLILYLTGTSAQLPRPLAVITRGASSSGSRSWPSR
;
A
#
# COMPACT_ATOMS: atom_id res chain seq x y z
N MET A 1 -19.00 3.98 12.01
CA MET A 1 -19.73 5.02 11.25
C MET A 1 -19.38 6.42 11.78
N PRO A 2 -19.38 7.47 10.93
CA PRO A 2 -19.14 8.85 11.36
C PRO A 2 -20.29 9.38 12.24
N PRO A 3 -20.06 10.38 13.12
CA PRO A 3 -21.09 10.94 13.99
C PRO A 3 -22.11 11.80 13.23
N ALA A 4 -23.34 11.88 13.73
CA ALA A 4 -24.38 12.74 13.17
C ALA A 4 -24.24 14.20 13.66
N VAL A 5 -24.14 15.15 12.72
CA VAL A 5 -24.07 16.59 13.00
C VAL A 5 -25.29 17.29 12.37
N SER A 6 -26.01 18.09 13.16
CA SER A 6 -27.17 18.87 12.69
C SER A 6 -26.76 19.90 11.63
N GLY A 7 -27.55 20.02 10.56
CA GLY A 7 -27.25 20.86 9.39
C GLY A 7 -26.60 20.11 8.21
N SER A 8 -26.20 18.84 8.40
CA SER A 8 -25.58 18.01 7.34
C SER A 8 -26.26 16.64 7.18
N GLY A 9 -27.58 16.56 7.37
CA GLY A 9 -28.33 15.30 7.25
C GLY A 9 -28.19 14.36 8.45
N GLY A 10 -27.94 14.90 9.66
CA GLY A 10 -27.75 14.11 10.88
C GLY A 10 -28.90 13.15 11.22
N HIS A 11 -30.15 13.49 10.84
CA HIS A 11 -31.31 12.62 10.98
C HIS A 11 -31.13 11.28 10.23
N ASP A 12 -30.68 11.35 8.97
CA ASP A 12 -30.47 10.20 8.11
C ASP A 12 -29.23 9.40 8.53
N GLY A 13 -28.21 10.10 9.04
CA GLY A 13 -27.02 9.49 9.62
C GLY A 13 -27.37 8.60 10.81
N THR A 14 -28.09 9.14 11.80
CA THR A 14 -28.53 8.36 12.96
C THR A 14 -29.46 7.23 12.54
N PHE A 15 -30.41 7.47 11.64
CA PHE A 15 -31.35 6.44 11.20
C PHE A 15 -30.65 5.26 10.49
N ARG A 16 -29.56 5.51 9.72
CA ARG A 16 -28.74 4.42 9.15
C ARG A 16 -28.09 3.56 10.22
N VAL A 17 -27.54 4.18 11.26
CA VAL A 17 -26.94 3.43 12.39
C VAL A 17 -28.00 2.63 13.11
N THR A 18 -29.15 3.24 13.41
CA THR A 18 -30.29 2.57 14.01
C THR A 18 -30.75 1.37 13.17
N ARG A 19 -30.86 1.53 11.85
CA ARG A 19 -31.22 0.43 10.94
C ARG A 19 -30.20 -0.68 10.88
N ALA A 20 -28.92 -0.35 10.94
CA ALA A 20 -27.86 -1.36 11.01
C ALA A 20 -27.96 -2.19 12.30
N LEU A 21 -28.23 -1.56 13.44
CA LEU A 21 -28.36 -2.25 14.73
C LEU A 21 -29.64 -3.11 14.81
N VAL A 22 -30.80 -2.51 14.55
CA VAL A 22 -32.11 -3.16 14.70
C VAL A 22 -32.33 -4.23 13.64
N TYR A 23 -32.05 -3.92 12.36
CA TYR A 23 -32.43 -4.78 11.24
C TYR A 23 -31.21 -5.50 10.62
N GLY A 24 -30.05 -4.84 10.60
CA GLY A 24 -28.82 -5.41 10.04
C GLY A 24 -28.22 -6.49 10.93
N PHE A 25 -28.02 -6.21 12.21
CA PHE A 25 -27.51 -7.15 13.21
C PHE A 25 -28.60 -7.93 13.95
N ASP A 26 -29.87 -7.56 13.75
CA ASP A 26 -31.05 -8.22 14.36
C ASP A 26 -31.00 -8.21 15.90
N LEU A 27 -30.52 -7.11 16.50
CA LEU A 27 -30.37 -6.97 17.96
C LEU A 27 -31.70 -6.72 18.69
N GLY A 28 -32.77 -6.41 17.95
CA GLY A 28 -34.03 -5.96 18.51
C GLY A 28 -34.01 -4.49 18.97
N PRO A 29 -35.18 -3.92 19.29
CA PRO A 29 -35.30 -2.50 19.58
C PRO A 29 -34.60 -2.08 20.88
N ASP A 30 -34.77 -2.84 21.96
CA ASP A 30 -34.25 -2.46 23.28
C ASP A 30 -32.72 -2.43 23.33
N ALA A 31 -32.06 -3.49 22.84
CA ALA A 31 -30.59 -3.56 22.80
C ALA A 31 -29.98 -2.53 21.83
N ALA A 32 -30.67 -2.23 20.72
CA ALA A 32 -30.23 -1.18 19.80
C ALA A 32 -30.36 0.22 20.41
N LEU A 33 -31.41 0.46 21.21
CA LEU A 33 -31.60 1.72 21.91
C LEU A 33 -30.49 1.97 22.94
N ASP A 34 -30.13 0.94 23.73
CA ASP A 34 -29.05 1.03 24.71
C ASP A 34 -27.70 1.35 24.06
N LEU A 35 -27.37 0.67 22.95
CA LEU A 35 -26.14 0.93 22.19
C LEU A 35 -26.13 2.33 21.55
N LEU A 36 -27.27 2.79 21.03
CA LEU A 36 -27.36 4.14 20.49
C LEU A 36 -27.16 5.19 21.58
N ARG A 37 -27.72 4.98 22.78
CA ARG A 37 -27.60 5.90 23.91
C ARG A 37 -26.16 5.97 24.44
N THR A 38 -25.51 4.83 24.62
CA THR A 38 -24.20 4.72 25.28
C THR A 38 -23.03 5.00 24.34
N GLU A 39 -23.06 4.45 23.12
CA GLU A 39 -21.89 4.44 22.23
C GLU A 39 -21.97 5.47 21.09
N TYR A 40 -23.18 5.80 20.62
CA TYR A 40 -23.35 6.62 19.42
C TYR A 40 -23.80 8.06 19.70
N ASN A 41 -24.81 8.26 20.56
CA ASN A 41 -25.40 9.55 20.88
C ASN A 41 -24.41 10.57 21.49
N PRO A 42 -23.44 10.18 22.35
CA PRO A 42 -22.45 11.13 22.89
C PRO A 42 -21.57 11.77 21.82
N ARG A 43 -21.48 11.16 20.64
CA ARG A 43 -20.70 11.67 19.50
C ARG A 43 -21.53 12.59 18.60
N CYS A 44 -22.85 12.57 18.72
CA CYS A 44 -23.77 13.40 17.94
C CYS A 44 -23.77 14.85 18.43
N ARG A 45 -23.95 15.81 17.51
CA ARG A 45 -24.04 17.24 17.84
C ARG A 45 -25.23 17.91 17.15
N PRO A 46 -26.23 18.40 17.90
CA PRO A 46 -26.48 18.17 19.33
C PRO A 46 -26.82 16.69 19.60
N PRO A 47 -26.69 16.22 20.86
CA PRO A 47 -27.17 14.88 21.22
C PRO A 47 -28.69 14.81 21.05
N TRP A 48 -29.17 13.64 20.63
CA TRP A 48 -30.59 13.33 20.50
C TRP A 48 -31.21 13.08 21.87
N SER A 49 -32.48 13.44 22.04
CA SER A 49 -33.23 13.06 23.24
C SER A 49 -33.56 11.57 23.24
N GLU A 50 -33.86 11.03 24.42
CA GLU A 50 -34.25 9.62 24.57
C GLU A 50 -35.47 9.24 23.74
N GLU A 51 -36.48 10.10 23.72
CA GLU A 51 -37.72 9.93 22.95
C GLU A 51 -37.45 9.91 21.43
N GLN A 52 -36.53 10.76 20.95
CA GLN A 52 -36.14 10.77 19.54
C GLN A 52 -35.40 9.50 19.13
N LEU A 53 -34.59 8.92 20.02
CA LEU A 53 -33.91 7.64 19.76
C LEU A 53 -34.91 6.48 19.79
N CYS A 54 -35.84 6.47 20.73
CA CYS A 54 -36.91 5.45 20.81
C CYS A 54 -37.73 5.42 19.52
N HIS A 55 -38.21 6.58 19.09
CA HIS A 55 -38.97 6.71 17.85
C HIS A 55 -38.20 6.21 16.62
N LYS A 56 -36.89 6.50 16.53
CA LYS A 56 -36.03 6.02 15.44
C LYS A 56 -35.87 4.51 15.44
N VAL A 57 -35.75 3.91 16.62
CA VAL A 57 -35.60 2.45 16.79
C VAL A 57 -36.90 1.75 16.39
N GLU A 58 -38.04 2.24 16.85
CA GLU A 58 -39.36 1.73 16.48
C GLU A 58 -39.61 1.83 14.96
N ASP A 59 -39.29 2.98 14.36
CA ASP A 59 -39.38 3.16 12.92
C ASP A 59 -38.42 2.24 12.16
N ALA A 60 -37.22 2.01 12.69
CA ALA A 60 -36.25 1.13 12.08
C ALA A 60 -36.65 -0.35 12.15
N ASP A 61 -37.43 -0.76 13.15
CA ASP A 61 -37.97 -2.12 13.22
C ASP A 61 -39.19 -2.30 12.32
N ARG A 62 -40.09 -1.31 12.32
CA ARG A 62 -41.37 -1.34 11.61
C ARG A 62 -41.22 -1.25 10.09
N ILE A 63 -40.31 -0.41 9.58
CA ILE A 63 -40.21 -0.12 8.14
C ILE A 63 -39.47 -1.27 7.43
N PRO A 64 -40.05 -1.94 6.42
CA PRO A 64 -39.37 -3.01 5.69
C PRO A 64 -38.15 -2.50 4.91
N PHE A 65 -37.12 -3.34 4.77
CA PHE A 65 -35.90 -3.01 4.03
C PHE A 65 -35.76 -3.84 2.75
N ARG A 66 -34.93 -3.37 1.81
CA ARG A 66 -34.56 -4.14 0.62
C ARG A 66 -33.63 -5.34 0.91
N LYS A 67 -33.14 -5.50 2.14
CA LYS A 67 -32.27 -6.61 2.56
C LYS A 67 -33.02 -7.50 3.57
N PRO A 68 -32.68 -8.80 3.67
CA PRO A 68 -33.22 -9.66 4.73
C PRO A 68 -32.78 -9.19 6.12
N ARG A 69 -33.56 -9.53 7.16
CA ARG A 69 -33.12 -9.30 8.55
C ARG A 69 -31.83 -10.06 8.84
N GLY A 70 -30.94 -9.48 9.64
CA GLY A 70 -29.68 -10.11 10.01
C GLY A 70 -28.63 -10.10 8.89
N TYR A 71 -28.79 -9.29 7.82
CA TYR A 71 -27.85 -9.30 6.71
C TYR A 71 -26.41 -8.91 7.10
N LEU A 72 -26.20 -8.11 8.16
CA LEU A 72 -24.86 -7.78 8.69
C LEU A 72 -24.33 -8.85 9.64
N ARG A 73 -25.20 -9.68 10.23
CA ARG A 73 -24.79 -10.81 11.06
C ARG A 73 -24.14 -11.92 10.24
N ASN A 74 -24.64 -12.12 9.02
CA ASN A 74 -24.19 -13.16 8.09
C ASN A 74 -23.21 -12.64 7.04
N GLU A 75 -22.95 -11.33 6.99
CA GLU A 75 -21.85 -10.81 6.19
C GLU A 75 -20.53 -11.31 6.80
N PRO A 76 -19.64 -11.95 6.02
CA PRO A 76 -18.32 -12.31 6.53
C PRO A 76 -17.66 -11.03 7.03
N ILE A 77 -17.26 -11.03 8.30
CA ILE A 77 -16.60 -9.90 8.95
C ILE A 77 -15.31 -9.63 8.17
N THR A 78 -15.37 -8.66 7.27
CA THR A 78 -14.19 -8.13 6.61
C THR A 78 -13.47 -7.26 7.64
N GLY A 79 -12.55 -7.88 8.39
CA GLY A 79 -11.59 -7.14 9.22
C GLY A 79 -11.56 -7.44 10.72
N ARG A 80 -11.98 -8.62 11.18
CA ARG A 80 -11.47 -9.13 12.47
C ARG A 80 -11.07 -10.58 12.34
N ASP A 81 -9.81 -10.83 12.68
CA ASP A 81 -9.17 -12.13 12.79
C ASP A 81 -9.98 -13.03 13.76
N GLU A 82 -10.75 -13.97 13.21
CA GLU A 82 -11.10 -15.20 13.90
C GLU A 82 -10.69 -16.36 12.99
N VAL A 83 -9.59 -17.00 13.42
CA VAL A 83 -9.00 -18.19 12.83
C VAL A 83 -10.02 -19.32 12.93
N SER A 84 -10.76 -19.55 11.84
CA SER A 84 -11.46 -20.81 11.64
C SER A 84 -10.52 -21.72 10.88
N GLU A 85 -9.85 -22.60 11.60
CA GLU A 85 -9.11 -23.75 11.05
C GLU A 85 -10.08 -24.68 10.31
N GLY A 86 -10.50 -24.27 9.12
CA GLY A 86 -11.22 -25.11 8.18
C GLY A 86 -10.21 -25.99 7.41
N PRO A 87 -10.54 -27.25 7.08
CA PRO A 87 -9.65 -28.22 6.43
C PRO A 87 -9.36 -27.92 4.93
N ASN A 88 -9.34 -26.64 4.55
CA ASN A 88 -9.18 -26.22 3.16
C ASN A 88 -8.55 -24.83 2.99
N GLU A 89 -7.98 -24.26 4.04
CA GLU A 89 -7.35 -22.94 3.98
C GLU A 89 -5.94 -23.05 3.37
N ILE A 90 -5.68 -22.26 2.32
CA ILE A 90 -4.32 -22.06 1.80
C ILE A 90 -3.70 -20.90 2.57
N VAL A 91 -2.67 -21.20 3.34
CA VAL A 91 -1.95 -20.24 4.18
C VAL A 91 -0.68 -19.82 3.46
N LEU A 92 -0.45 -18.50 3.35
CA LEU A 92 0.79 -17.96 2.83
C LEU A 92 1.82 -17.73 3.95
N ARG A 93 3.00 -18.32 3.80
CA ARG A 93 4.17 -18.04 4.65
C ARG A 93 5.15 -17.17 3.87
N ALA A 94 5.54 -16.03 4.43
CA ALA A 94 6.48 -15.11 3.80
C ALA A 94 7.82 -15.09 4.55
N THR A 95 8.91 -14.94 3.81
CA THR A 95 10.26 -14.75 4.37
C THR A 95 10.98 -13.66 3.55
N PRO A 96 11.76 -12.76 4.17
CA PRO A 96 12.53 -11.77 3.42
C PRO A 96 13.45 -12.44 2.39
N ALA A 97 13.43 -11.97 1.14
CA ALA A 97 14.35 -12.46 0.13
C ALA A 97 15.73 -11.82 0.34
N ALA A 98 16.73 -12.61 0.74
CA ALA A 98 18.09 -12.13 0.95
C ALA A 98 18.62 -11.39 -0.30
N GLY A 99 19.07 -10.14 -0.12
CA GLY A 99 19.70 -9.34 -1.17
C GLY A 99 18.77 -8.70 -2.21
N LYS A 100 17.44 -8.85 -2.11
CA LYS A 100 16.48 -8.24 -3.07
C LYS A 100 15.49 -7.31 -2.37
N ARG A 101 15.72 -5.99 -2.43
CA ARG A 101 14.82 -4.98 -1.86
C ARG A 101 13.40 -5.12 -2.44
N GLY A 102 12.40 -5.07 -1.56
CA GLY A 102 10.97 -5.11 -1.92
C GLY A 102 10.44 -6.49 -2.33
N LYS A 103 11.27 -7.54 -2.35
CA LYS A 103 10.84 -8.90 -2.68
C LYS A 103 10.82 -9.79 -1.45
N ILE A 104 9.81 -10.64 -1.38
CA ILE A 104 9.67 -11.67 -0.35
C ILE A 104 9.54 -13.03 -1.02
N VAL A 105 10.06 -14.06 -0.36
CA VAL A 105 9.79 -15.44 -0.72
C VAL A 105 8.44 -15.79 -0.09
N VAL A 106 7.47 -16.14 -0.91
CA VAL A 106 6.13 -16.55 -0.47
C VAL A 106 5.93 -18.03 -0.75
N VAL A 107 5.45 -18.75 0.26
CA VAL A 107 5.18 -20.19 0.22
C VAL A 107 3.71 -20.40 0.52
N ALA A 108 2.96 -20.93 -0.44
CA ALA A 108 1.59 -21.36 -0.24
C ALA A 108 1.57 -22.78 0.33
N VAL A 109 0.95 -22.94 1.49
CA VAL A 109 0.84 -24.22 2.20
C VAL A 109 -0.63 -24.55 2.39
N ARG A 110 -0.99 -25.82 2.17
CA ARG A 110 -2.31 -26.38 2.46
C ARG A 110 -2.14 -27.71 3.17
N ASP A 111 -2.77 -27.88 4.32
CA ASP A 111 -2.68 -29.10 5.14
C ASP A 111 -1.23 -29.57 5.40
N GLY A 112 -0.31 -28.61 5.59
CA GLY A 112 1.12 -28.87 5.80
C GLY A 112 1.92 -29.21 4.53
N SER A 113 1.28 -29.32 3.36
CA SER A 113 1.95 -29.53 2.07
C SER A 113 2.21 -28.21 1.35
N GLU A 114 3.43 -28.02 0.85
CA GLU A 114 3.80 -26.87 0.02
C GLU A 114 3.20 -27.03 -1.39
N LEU A 115 2.30 -26.12 -1.76
CA LEU A 115 1.68 -26.07 -3.09
C LEU A 115 2.54 -25.32 -4.09
N HIS A 116 3.10 -24.18 -3.66
CA HIS A 116 3.87 -23.31 -4.54
C HIS A 116 4.79 -22.37 -3.73
N ARG A 117 5.98 -22.10 -4.28
CA ARG A 117 6.96 -21.16 -3.72
C ARG A 117 7.51 -20.29 -4.83
N ASP A 118 7.51 -18.98 -4.62
CA ASP A 118 8.11 -18.01 -5.54
C ASP A 118 8.62 -16.77 -4.80
N THR A 119 9.53 -16.03 -5.44
CA THR A 119 9.99 -14.72 -4.99
C THR A 119 9.20 -13.63 -5.69
N ILE A 120 8.32 -12.94 -4.96
CA ILE A 120 7.44 -11.92 -5.52
C ILE A 120 7.59 -10.58 -4.80
N ASP A 121 7.29 -9.50 -5.52
CA ASP A 121 7.00 -8.20 -4.92
C ASP A 121 5.49 -8.16 -4.60
N PRO A 122 5.08 -8.10 -3.32
CA PRO A 122 3.68 -8.13 -2.93
C PRO A 122 2.92 -6.87 -3.38
N ASN A 123 3.62 -5.77 -3.71
CA ASN A 123 3.01 -4.56 -4.25
C ASN A 123 2.77 -4.63 -5.76
N SER A 124 3.39 -5.58 -6.47
CA SER A 124 3.17 -5.79 -7.91
C SER A 124 1.87 -6.54 -8.19
N ALA A 125 0.88 -5.86 -8.80
CA ALA A 125 -0.38 -6.50 -9.20
C ALA A 125 -0.17 -7.69 -10.15
N THR A 126 0.74 -7.54 -11.11
CA THR A 126 1.11 -8.61 -12.05
C THR A 126 1.80 -9.76 -11.34
N GLY A 127 2.69 -9.47 -10.38
CA GLY A 127 3.35 -10.48 -9.55
C GLY A 127 2.36 -11.29 -8.70
N ARG A 128 1.42 -10.61 -8.03
CA ARG A 128 0.36 -11.25 -7.24
C ARG A 128 -0.51 -12.16 -8.10
N LYS A 129 -0.98 -11.68 -9.26
CA LYS A 129 -1.80 -12.48 -10.18
C LYS A 129 -1.09 -13.77 -10.61
N ARG A 130 0.17 -13.67 -11.02
CA ARG A 130 0.98 -14.82 -11.45
C ARG A 130 1.13 -15.86 -10.34
N PHE A 131 1.37 -15.41 -9.11
CA PHE A 131 1.49 -16.31 -7.96
C PHE A 131 0.17 -17.05 -7.67
N ILE A 132 -0.95 -16.33 -7.64
CA ILE A 132 -2.28 -16.92 -7.42
C ILE A 132 -2.61 -17.96 -8.50
N ASP A 133 -2.35 -17.64 -9.77
CA ASP A 133 -2.56 -18.57 -10.88
C ASP A 133 -1.73 -19.86 -10.72
N ALA A 134 -0.51 -19.75 -10.22
CA ALA A 134 0.34 -20.90 -9.96
C ALA A 134 -0.15 -21.76 -8.79
N VAL A 135 -0.63 -21.13 -7.71
CA VAL A 135 -1.20 -21.82 -6.55
C VAL A 135 -2.48 -22.57 -6.92
N VAL A 136 -3.39 -21.95 -7.67
CA VAL A 136 -4.66 -22.57 -8.10
C VAL A 136 -4.44 -23.74 -9.04
N ARG A 137 -3.39 -23.68 -9.88
CA ARG A 137 -3.02 -24.76 -10.82
C ARG A 137 -2.22 -25.89 -10.17
N ALA A 138 -1.72 -25.71 -8.95
CA ALA A 138 -0.91 -26.73 -8.28
C ALA A 138 -1.77 -27.97 -7.98
N PRO A 139 -1.31 -29.19 -8.33
CA PRO A 139 -2.06 -30.40 -8.06
C PRO A 139 -2.26 -30.58 -6.55
N SER A 140 -3.52 -30.71 -6.13
CA SER A 140 -3.88 -30.99 -4.75
C SER A 140 -3.77 -32.50 -4.49
N ASN A 141 -3.05 -32.92 -3.45
CA ASN A 141 -2.83 -34.35 -3.14
C ASN A 141 -4.07 -35.12 -2.63
N ARG A 142 -5.26 -34.53 -2.63
CA ARG A 142 -6.52 -35.24 -2.37
C ARG A 142 -7.62 -34.72 -3.27
N GLY A 143 -8.47 -35.65 -3.74
CA GLY A 143 -9.72 -35.38 -4.44
C GLY A 143 -10.72 -34.63 -3.56
N THR A 144 -10.47 -33.36 -3.32
CA THR A 144 -11.35 -32.48 -2.54
C THR A 144 -12.43 -31.88 -3.43
N ALA A 145 -13.64 -31.79 -2.86
CA ALA A 145 -14.82 -31.16 -3.41
C ALA A 145 -14.51 -29.83 -4.12
N ILE A 146 -15.29 -29.57 -5.19
CA ILE A 146 -15.22 -28.38 -6.04
C ILE A 146 -15.41 -27.14 -5.15
N VAL A 147 -14.30 -26.53 -4.72
CA VAL A 147 -14.33 -25.19 -4.18
C VAL A 147 -14.37 -24.24 -5.37
N PRO A 148 -15.26 -23.24 -5.41
CA PRO A 148 -15.24 -22.26 -6.48
C PRO A 148 -13.87 -21.57 -6.49
N GLU A 149 -13.21 -21.44 -7.65
CA GLU A 149 -11.87 -20.85 -7.72
C GLU A 149 -11.84 -19.37 -7.30
N GLU A 150 -12.94 -18.65 -7.54
CA GLU A 150 -13.11 -17.23 -7.26
C GLU A 150 -12.87 -16.83 -5.78
N PRO A 151 -13.53 -17.43 -4.77
CA PRO A 151 -13.27 -17.13 -3.36
C PRO A 151 -11.84 -17.48 -2.93
N VAL A 152 -11.22 -18.53 -3.50
CA VAL A 152 -9.81 -18.89 -3.20
C VAL A 152 -8.87 -17.82 -3.74
N ARG A 153 -9.10 -17.37 -4.98
CA ARG A 153 -8.34 -16.29 -5.61
C ARG A 153 -8.46 -14.98 -4.84
N ALA A 154 -9.68 -14.61 -4.42
CA ALA A 154 -9.93 -13.40 -3.64
C ALA A 154 -9.24 -13.44 -2.27
N ASN A 155 -9.25 -14.60 -1.60
CA ASN A 155 -8.57 -14.79 -0.33
C ASN A 155 -7.04 -14.67 -0.48
N LEU A 156 -6.44 -15.36 -1.46
CA LEU A 156 -5.01 -15.28 -1.73
C LEU A 156 -4.58 -13.86 -2.14
N GLU A 157 -5.42 -13.16 -2.90
CA GLU A 157 -5.17 -11.76 -3.25
C GLU A 157 -5.18 -10.85 -2.02
N HIS A 158 -6.10 -11.07 -1.08
CA HIS A 158 -6.14 -10.36 0.19
C HIS A 158 -4.87 -10.63 1.02
N GLN A 159 -4.51 -11.90 1.24
CA GLN A 159 -3.30 -12.28 1.99
C GLN A 159 -2.02 -11.65 1.39
N LEU A 160 -1.87 -11.67 0.07
CA LEU A 160 -0.71 -11.06 -0.62
C LEU A 160 -0.66 -9.54 -0.48
N ARG A 161 -1.82 -8.85 -0.46
CA ARG A 161 -1.88 -7.41 -0.23
C ARG A 161 -1.52 -7.05 1.22
N GLU A 162 -1.97 -7.85 2.19
CA GLU A 162 -1.59 -7.66 3.60
C GLU A 162 -0.08 -7.82 3.81
N LEU A 163 0.55 -8.81 3.15
CA LEU A 163 2.01 -8.96 3.15
C LEU A 163 2.76 -7.75 2.57
N GLY A 164 2.11 -6.95 1.71
CA GLY A 164 2.65 -5.70 1.19
C GLY A 164 2.33 -4.46 2.02
N ARG A 165 1.31 -4.52 2.89
CA ARG A 165 0.90 -3.43 3.80
C ARG A 165 1.76 -3.34 5.05
N VAL A 166 2.27 -4.47 5.53
CA VAL A 166 3.30 -4.48 6.57
C VAL A 166 4.57 -3.94 5.89
N PRO A 167 5.02 -2.71 6.19
CA PRO A 167 6.36 -2.31 5.77
C PRO A 167 7.31 -3.38 6.30
N PRO A 168 8.29 -3.87 5.53
CA PRO A 168 9.28 -4.79 6.09
C PRO A 168 9.78 -4.12 7.36
N SER A 169 9.50 -4.75 8.50
CA SER A 169 9.77 -4.19 9.82
C SER A 169 11.15 -3.57 9.79
N SER A 170 11.23 -2.27 10.05
CA SER A 170 12.49 -1.52 10.13
C SER A 170 13.37 -1.97 11.30
N ASP A 171 12.97 -3.01 12.02
CA ASP A 171 13.67 -3.58 13.17
C ASP A 171 14.36 -4.91 12.87
N ALA A 172 14.62 -5.23 11.59
CA ALA A 172 15.72 -6.14 11.29
C ALA A 172 17.04 -5.34 11.42
N PRO A 173 18.03 -5.80 12.22
CA PRO A 173 19.36 -5.20 12.26
C PRO A 173 20.05 -5.40 10.90
N GLY A 174 19.76 -4.48 9.99
CA GLY A 174 20.07 -4.60 8.57
C GLY A 174 19.27 -3.59 7.75
N GLY A 175 19.22 -2.34 8.21
CA GLY A 175 18.69 -1.24 7.42
C GLY A 175 19.47 -1.14 6.10
N ALA A 176 18.75 -0.96 4.99
CA ALA A 176 19.37 -0.44 3.79
C ALA A 176 20.21 0.79 4.17
N PRO A 177 21.48 0.90 3.72
CA PRO A 177 22.28 2.09 3.97
C PRO A 177 21.42 3.30 3.62
N SER A 178 21.37 4.28 4.53
CA SER A 178 20.71 5.56 4.29
C SER A 178 21.23 6.14 2.96
N ASP A 179 20.47 7.04 2.33
CA ASP A 179 20.96 7.65 1.09
C ASP A 179 22.35 8.29 1.26
N GLU A 180 22.66 8.75 2.48
CA GLU A 180 23.98 9.22 2.88
C GLU A 180 25.02 8.10 2.89
N ASP A 181 24.73 6.97 3.53
CA ASP A 181 25.61 5.78 3.56
C ASP A 181 25.86 5.25 2.14
N ARG A 182 24.86 5.33 1.26
CA ARG A 182 24.96 4.90 -0.13
C ARG A 182 25.86 5.82 -0.95
N ARG A 183 25.77 7.14 -0.75
CA ARG A 183 26.66 8.13 -1.38
C ARG A 183 28.09 7.95 -0.89
N ALA A 184 28.30 7.79 0.42
CA ALA A 184 29.61 7.53 1.00
C ALA A 184 30.24 6.24 0.43
N THR A 185 29.41 5.20 0.24
CA THR A 185 29.85 3.94 -0.38
C THR A 185 30.24 4.10 -1.85
N GLU A 186 29.49 4.87 -2.65
CA GLU A 186 29.86 5.12 -4.05
C GLU A 186 31.09 6.04 -4.17
N LEU A 187 31.20 7.07 -3.31
CA LEU A 187 32.36 7.96 -3.24
C LEU A 187 33.64 7.17 -2.92
N ALA A 188 33.55 6.18 -2.03
CA ALA A 188 34.68 5.32 -1.68
C ALA A 188 35.20 4.45 -2.86
N LYS A 189 34.37 4.21 -3.89
CA LYS A 189 34.77 3.44 -5.10
C LYS A 189 35.50 4.31 -6.14
N MET A 190 35.48 5.63 -5.99
CA MET A 190 36.12 6.53 -6.94
C MET A 190 37.65 6.49 -6.78
N PRO A 191 38.42 6.56 -7.88
CA PRO A 191 39.88 6.63 -7.85
C PRO A 191 40.40 7.75 -6.91
N GLY A 192 41.51 7.50 -6.24
CA GLY A 192 42.02 8.37 -5.16
C GLY A 192 42.46 9.77 -5.62
N ASP A 193 42.90 9.90 -6.87
CA ASP A 193 43.17 11.15 -7.58
C ASP A 193 41.88 11.97 -7.75
N VAL A 194 40.77 11.33 -8.13
CA VAL A 194 39.45 11.98 -8.24
C VAL A 194 38.88 12.35 -6.86
N ARG A 195 39.27 11.63 -5.81
CA ARG A 195 38.91 11.93 -4.42
C ARG A 195 39.83 12.94 -3.74
N ALA A 196 40.90 13.40 -4.40
CA ALA A 196 41.80 14.36 -3.81
C ALA A 196 41.01 15.63 -3.48
N GLU A 197 40.81 15.89 -2.17
CA GLU A 197 39.95 16.97 -1.69
C GLU A 197 40.36 18.32 -2.29
N ALA A 198 41.65 18.54 -2.51
CA ALA A 198 42.18 19.76 -3.13
C ALA A 198 41.80 19.93 -4.61
N GLU A 199 41.75 18.85 -5.41
CA GLU A 199 41.37 18.94 -6.84
C GLU A 199 39.86 19.09 -6.99
N ALA A 200 39.08 18.39 -6.15
CA ALA A 200 37.64 18.53 -6.09
C ALA A 200 37.23 19.95 -5.62
N GLU A 201 37.88 20.47 -4.59
CA GLU A 201 37.66 21.83 -4.08
C GLU A 201 38.08 22.89 -5.11
N ALA A 202 39.19 22.69 -5.81
CA ALA A 202 39.60 23.58 -6.91
C ALA A 202 38.57 23.60 -8.05
N LEU A 203 37.99 22.44 -8.40
CA LEU A 203 36.92 22.37 -9.39
C LEU A 203 35.66 23.07 -8.90
N LEU A 204 35.24 22.84 -7.65
CA LEU A 204 34.05 23.46 -7.06
C LEU A 204 34.14 24.98 -6.94
N ASN A 205 35.36 25.51 -6.78
CA ASN A 205 35.62 26.95 -6.70
C ASN A 205 35.89 27.60 -8.08
N ASP A 206 35.89 26.84 -9.18
CA ASP A 206 36.12 27.38 -10.51
C ASP A 206 34.92 28.25 -10.96
N PRO A 207 35.13 29.53 -11.34
CA PRO A 207 34.05 30.40 -11.81
C PRO A 207 33.37 29.88 -13.09
N ASN A 208 34.04 29.04 -13.87
CA ASN A 208 33.53 28.43 -15.10
C ASN A 208 33.06 26.97 -14.89
N LEU A 209 32.81 26.57 -13.64
CA LEU A 209 32.40 25.19 -13.29
C LEU A 209 31.28 24.65 -14.17
N LEU A 210 30.22 25.44 -14.40
CA LEU A 210 29.07 24.99 -15.19
C LEU A 210 29.47 24.71 -16.65
N ASP A 211 30.29 25.57 -17.26
CA ASP A 211 30.75 25.36 -18.64
C ASP A 211 31.62 24.11 -18.74
N ARG A 212 32.55 23.92 -17.79
CA ARG A 212 33.38 22.71 -17.71
C ARG A 212 32.55 21.44 -17.53
N VAL A 213 31.49 21.48 -16.72
CA VAL A 213 30.56 20.36 -16.55
C VAL A 213 29.78 20.08 -17.84
N SER A 214 29.29 21.12 -18.52
CA SER A 214 28.56 20.99 -19.79
C SER A 214 29.44 20.39 -20.90
N GLU A 215 30.72 20.79 -20.96
CA GLU A 215 31.73 20.26 -21.86
C GLU A 215 32.05 18.80 -21.54
N ALA A 216 32.25 18.46 -20.27
CA ALA A 216 32.49 17.08 -19.84
C ALA A 216 31.32 16.15 -20.20
N ILE A 217 30.08 16.58 -19.95
CA ILE A 217 28.87 15.85 -20.38
C ILE A 217 28.83 15.74 -21.91
N GLY A 218 29.29 16.76 -22.62
CA GLY A 218 29.44 16.73 -24.07
C GLY A 218 30.45 15.69 -24.56
N ALA A 219 31.61 15.61 -23.93
CA ALA A 219 32.66 14.66 -24.24
C ALA A 219 32.24 13.20 -24.00
N LEU A 220 31.29 12.97 -23.07
CA LEU A 220 30.66 11.67 -22.85
C LEU A 220 29.65 11.26 -23.94
N GLY A 221 29.50 12.06 -25.00
CA GLY A 221 28.72 11.71 -26.19
C GLY A 221 27.34 12.35 -26.26
N VAL A 222 26.98 13.23 -25.32
CA VAL A 222 25.78 14.06 -25.46
C VAL A 222 26.08 15.18 -26.46
N VAL A 223 25.37 15.25 -27.58
CA VAL A 223 25.59 16.25 -28.64
C VAL A 223 24.39 17.22 -28.70
N GLY A 224 24.65 18.53 -28.73
CA GLY A 224 23.61 19.56 -28.63
C GLY A 224 22.98 19.71 -27.23
N GLU A 225 22.08 20.70 -27.08
CA GLU A 225 21.28 20.93 -25.86
C GLU A 225 22.06 21.33 -24.58
N GLY A 226 23.07 22.19 -24.68
CA GLY A 226 23.90 22.62 -23.53
C GLY A 226 23.08 23.09 -22.31
N ARG A 227 21.99 23.85 -22.53
CA ARG A 227 21.09 24.30 -21.47
C ARG A 227 20.38 23.14 -20.73
N ASN A 228 19.95 22.10 -21.45
CA ASN A 228 19.27 20.95 -20.83
C ASN A 228 20.25 20.12 -20.00
N ARG A 229 21.50 19.97 -20.46
CA ARG A 229 22.54 19.27 -19.70
C ARG A 229 22.75 19.90 -18.33
N LEU A 230 22.83 21.23 -18.29
CA LEU A 230 22.99 21.98 -17.05
C LEU A 230 21.76 21.89 -16.14
N ILE A 231 20.55 21.99 -16.71
CA ILE A 231 19.31 21.82 -15.93
C ILE A 231 19.26 20.44 -15.30
N LEU A 232 19.60 19.39 -16.04
CA LEU A 232 19.62 18.02 -15.54
C LEU A 232 20.71 17.80 -14.49
N TYR A 233 21.90 18.37 -14.71
CA TYR A 233 22.99 18.35 -13.73
C TYR A 233 22.59 19.02 -12.41
N LEU A 234 22.02 20.22 -12.47
CA LEU A 234 21.53 20.95 -11.29
C LEU A 234 20.37 20.21 -10.61
N THR A 235 19.47 19.60 -11.39
CA THR A 235 18.40 18.77 -10.83
C THR A 235 18.96 17.54 -10.13
N GLY A 236 19.95 16.86 -10.73
CA GLY A 236 20.61 15.69 -10.14
C GLY A 236 21.35 16.01 -8.84
N THR A 237 22.09 17.12 -8.81
CA THR A 237 22.85 17.59 -7.64
C THR A 237 21.95 18.14 -6.53
N SER A 238 20.77 18.69 -6.89
CA SER A 238 19.78 19.15 -5.89
C SER A 238 19.27 18.04 -4.97
N ALA A 239 19.48 16.76 -5.31
CA ALA A 239 19.19 15.63 -4.43
C ALA A 239 19.98 15.68 -3.09
N GLN A 240 21.04 16.49 -3.02
CA GLN A 240 21.81 16.74 -1.81
C GLN A 240 21.25 17.87 -0.95
N LEU A 241 20.24 18.61 -1.45
CA LEU A 241 19.62 19.73 -0.73
C LEU A 241 18.38 19.26 0.04
N PRO A 242 17.97 19.98 1.12
CA PRO A 242 16.77 19.65 1.88
C PRO A 242 15.47 19.68 1.06
N ARG A 243 15.46 20.45 -0.05
CA ARG A 243 14.35 20.52 -1.00
C ARG A 243 14.87 20.24 -2.41
N PRO A 244 14.88 18.97 -2.85
CA PRO A 244 15.37 18.62 -4.17
C PRO A 244 14.44 19.15 -5.26
N LEU A 245 15.04 19.48 -6.40
CA LEU A 245 14.34 19.92 -7.59
C LEU A 245 13.81 18.71 -8.36
N ALA A 246 12.69 18.91 -9.04
CA ALA A 246 12.11 17.94 -9.98
C ALA A 246 12.00 18.58 -11.36
N VAL A 247 12.37 17.85 -12.40
CA VAL A 247 12.29 18.31 -13.79
C VAL A 247 11.58 17.28 -14.66
N ILE A 248 10.77 17.77 -15.59
CA ILE A 248 10.13 16.97 -16.62
C ILE A 248 10.66 17.47 -17.97
N THR A 249 11.40 16.62 -18.67
CA THR A 249 11.88 16.90 -20.03
C THR A 249 10.93 16.29 -21.06
N ARG A 250 10.45 17.09 -22.01
CA ARG A 250 9.68 16.61 -23.17
C ARG A 250 10.53 16.75 -24.44
N GLY A 251 10.68 15.65 -25.18
CA GLY A 251 11.41 15.60 -26.44
C GLY A 251 10.67 14.78 -27.50
N ALA A 252 10.99 14.99 -28.78
CA ALA A 252 10.45 14.21 -29.89
C ALA A 252 10.92 12.74 -29.81
N SER A 253 10.18 11.81 -30.41
CA SER A 253 10.33 10.34 -30.25
C SER A 253 11.71 9.75 -30.60
N SER A 254 12.66 10.54 -31.10
CA SER A 254 14.01 10.14 -31.50
C SER A 254 15.15 10.95 -30.85
N SER A 255 14.87 11.86 -29.91
CA SER A 255 15.89 12.77 -29.32
C SER A 255 16.72 12.14 -28.18
N GLY A 256 16.80 10.81 -28.07
CA GLY A 256 17.59 10.13 -27.04
C GLY A 256 16.99 10.10 -25.62
N SER A 257 15.77 10.63 -25.42
CA SER A 257 15.10 10.70 -24.10
C SER A 257 14.86 9.35 -23.40
N ARG A 258 14.93 8.22 -24.14
CA ARG A 258 14.79 6.85 -23.60
C ARG A 258 16.08 6.23 -23.05
N SER A 259 17.23 6.88 -23.20
CA SER A 259 18.54 6.30 -22.84
C SER A 259 18.97 6.54 -21.38
N TRP A 260 18.16 7.22 -20.57
CA TRP A 260 18.51 7.60 -19.21
C TRP A 260 18.04 6.53 -18.20
N PRO A 261 18.91 6.07 -17.27
CA PRO A 261 18.52 5.10 -16.26
C PRO A 261 17.45 5.70 -15.34
N SER A 262 16.29 5.05 -15.34
CA SER A 262 15.19 5.33 -14.42
C SER A 262 15.65 4.98 -13.00
N ARG A 263 15.49 5.92 -12.06
CA ARG A 263 15.78 5.72 -10.63
C ARG A 263 15.02 4.54 -10.06
#